data_AF-A0A8I2FT25-F1
#
_entry.id   AF-A0A8I2FT25-F1
#
_cell.length_a   1.000
_cell.length_b   1.000
_cell.length_c   1.000
_cell.angle_alpha   90.00
_cell.angle_beta   90.00
_cell.angle_gamma   90.00
#
_symmetry.space_group_name_H-M   'P 1'
#
loop_
_entity.id
_entity.type
_entity.pdbx_description
1 polymer ?
#
loop_
_entity_poly.entity_id
_entity_poly.type
_entity_poly.pdbx_seq_one_letter_code
_entity_poly.pdbx_strand_id
1 'polypeptide(L)'
;MKKKVIPKTPPIFLVKVIMRFVDFLERLLRKILPPQAVLLNHTFKDIVANRCVYFAAEIGIANLLEDGPKPIEQLAEESGMNADALYRVMRTLSTLGIFKEKENRYFEINKPGKFLRYNAADSMGTFIRVFGQPWLFVAWNDFERTVKNGNDYYENNYGENLFDWLSKNPRRKKYLTRA
;
A
#
# COMPACT_ATOMS: atom_id res chain seq x y z
N MET A 1 23.65 20.95 -7.25
CA MET A 1 22.37 20.59 -6.59
C MET A 1 21.21 20.83 -7.56
N LYS A 2 20.59 19.78 -8.11
CA LYS A 2 19.42 19.94 -9.00
C LYS A 2 18.18 20.18 -8.14
N LYS A 3 17.52 21.35 -8.30
CA LYS A 3 16.26 21.68 -7.61
C LYS A 3 15.20 20.61 -7.93
N LYS A 4 14.67 19.91 -6.91
CA LYS A 4 13.53 19.00 -7.05
C LYS A 4 12.34 19.79 -7.57
N VAL A 5 11.93 19.53 -8.82
CA VAL A 5 10.65 19.99 -9.34
C VAL A 5 9.58 19.12 -8.69
N ILE A 6 9.03 19.59 -7.58
CA ILE A 6 7.80 19.01 -7.01
C ILE A 6 6.75 19.11 -8.12
N PRO A 7 6.12 18.01 -8.56
CA PRO A 7 5.07 18.11 -9.57
C PRO A 7 4.01 19.07 -9.04
N LYS A 8 3.71 20.12 -9.80
CA LYS A 8 2.68 21.10 -9.41
C LYS A 8 1.40 20.33 -9.11
N THR A 9 1.03 20.26 -7.83
CA THR A 9 -0.29 19.78 -7.46
C THR A 9 -1.30 20.70 -8.15
N PRO A 10 -2.34 20.15 -8.80
CA PRO A 10 -3.39 20.98 -9.36
C PRO A 10 -3.95 21.90 -8.26
N PRO A 11 -4.47 23.09 -8.59
CA PRO A 11 -5.04 23.98 -7.59
C PRO A 11 -6.00 23.23 -6.66
N ILE A 12 -5.84 23.35 -5.35
CA ILE A 12 -6.59 22.55 -4.35
C ILE A 12 -8.11 22.64 -4.58
N PHE A 13 -8.60 23.82 -5.00
CA PHE A 13 -10.00 24.00 -5.38
C PHE A 13 -10.42 23.08 -6.53
N LEU A 14 -9.61 22.98 -7.60
CA LEU A 14 -9.87 22.09 -8.73
C LEU A 14 -9.85 20.62 -8.30
N VAL A 15 -8.88 20.22 -7.45
CA VAL A 15 -8.85 18.86 -6.88
C VAL A 15 -10.12 18.59 -6.07
N LYS A 16 -10.57 19.53 -5.22
CA LYS A 16 -11.81 19.39 -4.45
C LYS A 16 -13.04 19.28 -5.34
N VAL A 17 -13.13 20.04 -6.44
CA VAL A 17 -14.23 19.94 -7.41
C VAL A 17 -14.23 18.57 -8.09
N ILE A 18 -13.09 18.10 -8.56
CA ILE A 18 -12.94 16.77 -9.17
C ILE A 18 -13.28 15.69 -8.14
N MET A 19 -12.76 15.77 -6.92
CA MET A 19 -13.06 14.82 -5.85
C MET A 19 -14.54 14.77 -5.52
N ARG A 20 -15.22 15.92 -5.42
CA ARG A 20 -16.68 15.96 -5.24
C ARG A 20 -17.43 15.30 -6.39
N PHE A 21 -16.94 15.47 -7.61
CA PHE A 21 -17.51 14.83 -8.79
C PHE A 21 -17.25 13.32 -8.80
N VAL A 22 -16.04 12.88 -8.44
CA VAL A 22 -15.70 11.46 -8.25
C VAL A 22 -16.57 10.86 -7.16
N ASP A 23 -16.69 11.50 -6.00
CA ASP A 23 -17.58 11.06 -4.91
C ASP A 23 -19.03 10.96 -5.38
N PHE A 24 -19.48 11.90 -6.22
CA PHE A 24 -20.80 11.85 -6.83
C PHE A 24 -20.96 10.67 -7.78
N LEU A 25 -19.99 10.45 -8.68
CA LEU A 25 -19.98 9.29 -9.58
C LEU A 25 -19.87 7.98 -8.83
N GLU A 26 -19.11 7.90 -7.75
CA GLU A 26 -19.03 6.72 -6.89
C GLU A 26 -20.35 6.48 -6.17
N ARG A 27 -21.03 7.53 -5.67
CA ARG A 27 -22.38 7.39 -5.09
C ARG A 27 -23.37 6.90 -6.14
N LEU A 28 -23.28 7.39 -7.37
CA LEU A 28 -24.13 6.96 -8.47
C LEU A 28 -23.82 5.51 -8.86
N LEU A 29 -22.54 5.17 -8.98
CA LEU A 29 -22.06 3.82 -9.25
C LEU A 29 -22.53 2.84 -8.17
N ARG A 30 -22.49 3.22 -6.89
CA ARG A 30 -23.03 2.40 -5.78
C ARG A 30 -24.55 2.18 -5.87
N LYS A 31 -25.29 3.09 -6.50
CA LYS A 31 -26.73 2.92 -6.75
C LYS A 31 -27.02 2.02 -7.96
N ILE A 32 -26.12 1.98 -8.94
CA ILE A 32 -26.24 1.17 -10.17
C ILE A 32 -25.69 -0.24 -9.97
N LEU A 33 -24.60 -0.37 -9.22
CA LEU A 33 -24.01 -1.66 -8.88
C LEU A 33 -25.02 -2.46 -8.05
N PRO A 34 -25.12 -3.77 -8.29
CA PRO A 34 -25.84 -4.64 -7.37
C PRO A 34 -25.29 -4.44 -5.95
N PRO A 35 -26.13 -4.29 -4.91
CA PRO A 35 -25.67 -3.99 -3.55
C PRO A 35 -24.56 -4.93 -3.04
N GLN A 36 -24.61 -6.20 -3.44
CA GLN A 36 -23.58 -7.21 -3.13
C GLN A 36 -22.19 -6.88 -3.71
N ALA A 37 -22.10 -6.17 -4.83
CA ALA A 37 -20.82 -5.79 -5.44
C ALA A 37 -20.07 -4.75 -4.59
N VAL A 38 -20.79 -3.91 -3.84
CA VAL A 38 -20.19 -2.97 -2.89
C VAL A 38 -19.47 -3.74 -1.77
N LEU A 39 -20.12 -4.76 -1.22
CA LEU A 39 -19.53 -5.62 -0.20
C LEU A 39 -18.32 -6.38 -0.77
N LEU A 40 -18.43 -6.94 -1.97
CA LEU A 40 -17.33 -7.67 -2.61
C LEU A 40 -16.07 -6.81 -2.81
N ASN A 41 -16.24 -5.54 -3.19
CA ASN A 41 -15.13 -4.60 -3.34
C ASN A 41 -14.40 -4.38 -2.01
N HIS A 42 -15.14 -4.11 -0.94
CA HIS A 42 -14.53 -3.85 0.36
C HIS A 42 -14.00 -5.11 1.08
N THR A 43 -14.54 -6.29 0.75
CA THR A 43 -14.09 -7.55 1.35
C THR A 43 -12.90 -8.16 0.62
N PHE A 44 -12.91 -8.21 -0.71
CA PHE A 44 -11.87 -8.90 -1.47
C PHE A 44 -10.88 -7.93 -2.08
N LYS A 45 -11.38 -6.97 -2.88
CA LYS A 45 -10.52 -6.09 -3.69
C LYS A 45 -9.63 -5.22 -2.82
N ASP A 46 -10.18 -4.57 -1.79
CA ASP A 46 -9.43 -3.63 -0.96
C ASP A 46 -8.37 -4.34 -0.11
N ILE A 47 -8.69 -5.53 0.44
CA ILE A 47 -7.73 -6.35 1.19
C ILE A 47 -6.60 -6.82 0.27
N VAL A 48 -6.92 -7.34 -0.92
CA VAL A 48 -5.90 -7.78 -1.89
C VAL A 48 -5.02 -6.61 -2.31
N ALA A 49 -5.61 -5.46 -2.64
CA ALA A 49 -4.89 -4.24 -3.01
C ALA A 49 -3.93 -3.80 -1.90
N ASN A 50 -4.41 -3.72 -0.66
CA ASN A 50 -3.59 -3.38 0.50
C ASN A 50 -2.39 -4.33 0.64
N ARG A 51 -2.63 -5.65 0.57
CA ARG A 51 -1.58 -6.66 0.72
C ARG A 51 -0.55 -6.61 -0.41
N CYS A 52 -0.99 -6.43 -1.65
CA CYS A 52 -0.08 -6.32 -2.79
C CYS A 52 0.79 -5.06 -2.70
N VAL A 53 0.21 -3.91 -2.35
CA VAL A 53 0.95 -2.64 -2.22
C VAL A 53 1.95 -2.71 -1.07
N TYR A 54 1.55 -3.24 0.08
CA TYR A 54 2.45 -3.51 1.19
C TYR A 54 3.61 -4.40 0.77
N PHE A 55 3.32 -5.54 0.13
CA PHE A 55 4.34 -6.51 -0.24
C PHE A 55 5.35 -5.94 -1.23
N ALA A 56 4.88 -5.25 -2.28
CA ALA A 56 5.77 -4.59 -3.24
C ALA A 56 6.64 -3.50 -2.59
N ALA A 57 6.10 -2.79 -1.60
CA ALA A 57 6.86 -1.82 -0.80
C ALA A 57 7.86 -2.49 0.15
N GLU A 58 7.54 -3.64 0.74
CA GLU A 58 8.43 -4.36 1.68
C GLU A 58 9.62 -5.03 0.99
N ILE A 59 9.43 -5.55 -0.23
CA ILE A 59 10.51 -6.16 -1.01
C ILE A 59 11.25 -5.15 -1.90
N GLY A 60 10.79 -3.90 -1.96
CA GLY A 60 11.49 -2.81 -2.66
C GLY A 60 11.37 -2.84 -4.18
N ILE A 61 10.26 -3.32 -4.76
CA ILE A 61 10.07 -3.40 -6.22
C ILE A 61 10.33 -2.06 -6.92
N ALA A 62 9.88 -0.96 -6.32
CA ALA A 62 10.06 0.36 -6.91
C ALA A 62 11.53 0.78 -7.02
N ASN A 63 12.40 0.28 -6.15
CA ASN A 63 13.85 0.49 -6.25
C ASN A 63 14.46 -0.41 -7.33
N LEU A 64 14.02 -1.66 -7.46
CA LEU A 64 14.50 -2.56 -8.51
C LEU A 64 14.17 -2.04 -9.94
N LEU A 65 13.10 -1.27 -10.07
CA LEU A 65 12.64 -0.68 -11.34
C LEU A 65 13.14 0.76 -11.57
N GLU A 66 14.05 1.28 -10.74
CA GLU A 66 14.50 2.67 -10.83
C GLU A 66 15.30 2.96 -12.11
N ASP A 67 16.10 1.98 -12.55
CA ASP A 67 16.95 2.09 -13.75
C ASP A 67 16.21 1.75 -15.06
N GLY A 68 14.95 1.33 -14.98
CA GLY A 68 14.11 1.06 -16.15
C GLY A 68 13.26 -0.21 -16.03
N PRO A 69 12.54 -0.56 -17.12
CA PRO A 69 11.70 -1.75 -17.15
C PRO A 69 12.51 -3.05 -17.01
N LYS A 70 12.00 -4.01 -16.23
CA LYS A 70 12.62 -5.33 -16.03
C LYS A 70 11.62 -6.47 -16.26
N PRO A 71 12.07 -7.65 -16.73
CA PRO A 71 11.23 -8.84 -16.78
C PRO A 71 10.93 -9.35 -15.37
N ILE A 72 9.80 -10.05 -15.22
CA ILE A 72 9.37 -10.56 -13.92
C ILE A 72 10.35 -11.57 -13.32
N GLU A 73 11.03 -12.35 -14.17
CA GLU A 73 12.04 -13.33 -13.76
C GLU A 73 13.21 -12.66 -13.04
N GLN A 74 13.70 -11.54 -13.59
CA GLN A 74 14.77 -10.76 -12.96
C GLN A 74 14.30 -10.10 -11.66
N LEU A 75 13.09 -9.54 -11.63
CA LEU A 75 12.53 -8.97 -10.39
C LEU A 75 12.38 -10.03 -9.30
N ALA A 76 11.99 -11.25 -9.69
CA ALA A 76 11.84 -12.37 -8.77
C ALA A 76 13.19 -12.84 -8.24
N GLU A 77 14.20 -12.97 -9.08
CA GLU A 77 15.56 -13.31 -8.68
C GLU A 77 16.14 -12.26 -7.72
N GLU A 78 16.11 -10.98 -8.09
CA GLU A 78 16.66 -9.87 -7.28
C GLU A 78 15.94 -9.70 -5.94
N SER A 79 14.65 -10.07 -5.85
CA SER A 79 13.87 -10.00 -4.61
C SER A 79 13.79 -11.32 -3.84
N GLY A 80 14.36 -12.42 -4.36
CA GLY A 80 14.28 -13.75 -3.76
C GLY A 80 12.86 -14.35 -3.77
N MET A 81 12.02 -13.96 -4.73
CA MET A 81 10.62 -14.36 -4.84
C MET A 81 10.40 -15.40 -5.95
N ASN A 82 9.26 -16.08 -5.91
CA ASN A 82 8.82 -16.92 -7.02
C ASN A 82 8.26 -16.06 -8.16
N ALA A 83 8.74 -16.28 -9.39
CA ALA A 83 8.40 -15.47 -10.55
C ALA A 83 6.89 -15.45 -10.86
N ASP A 84 6.23 -16.61 -10.89
CA ASP A 84 4.79 -16.68 -11.19
C ASP A 84 3.92 -16.07 -10.09
N ALA A 85 4.31 -16.24 -8.83
CA ALA A 85 3.61 -15.61 -7.71
C ALA A 85 3.79 -14.09 -7.72
N LEU A 86 5.02 -13.61 -7.94
CA LEU A 86 5.30 -12.18 -8.06
C LEU A 86 4.60 -11.57 -9.27
N TYR A 87 4.52 -12.30 -10.39
CA TYR A 87 3.77 -11.87 -11.58
C TYR A 87 2.31 -11.55 -11.24
N ARG A 88 1.62 -12.42 -10.50
CA ARG A 88 0.22 -12.18 -10.09
C ARG A 88 0.07 -10.92 -9.24
N VAL A 89 1.01 -10.67 -8.34
CA VAL A 89 1.05 -9.43 -7.54
C VAL A 89 1.26 -8.22 -8.44
N MET A 90 2.28 -8.25 -9.31
CA MET A 90 2.62 -7.13 -10.19
C MET A 90 1.54 -6.83 -11.23
N ARG A 91 0.87 -7.85 -11.74
CA ARG A 91 -0.30 -7.72 -12.63
C ARG A 91 -1.49 -7.09 -11.91
N THR A 92 -1.73 -7.48 -10.65
CA THR A 92 -2.77 -6.87 -9.81
C THR A 92 -2.48 -5.39 -9.59
N LEU A 93 -1.26 -5.05 -9.21
CA LEU A 93 -0.84 -3.66 -9.02
C LEU A 93 -0.95 -2.85 -10.31
N SER A 94 -0.56 -3.43 -11.45
CA SER A 94 -0.69 -2.78 -12.76
C SER A 94 -2.14 -2.47 -13.11
N THR A 95 -3.07 -3.39 -12.80
CA THR A 95 -4.53 -3.18 -12.95
C THR A 95 -5.04 -2.05 -12.05
N LEU A 96 -4.44 -1.89 -10.87
CA LEU A 96 -4.73 -0.79 -9.94
C LEU A 96 -4.04 0.53 -10.32
N GLY A 97 -3.30 0.57 -11.44
CA GLY A 97 -2.56 1.75 -11.88
C GLY A 97 -1.27 2.00 -11.11
N ILE A 98 -0.76 1.01 -10.38
CA ILE A 98 0.51 1.06 -9.64
C ILE A 98 1.49 0.15 -10.38
N PHE A 99 2.54 0.72 -10.97
CA PHE A 99 3.35 0.10 -12.04
C PHE A 99 2.61 -0.05 -13.37
N LYS A 100 3.37 -0.40 -14.42
CA LYS A 100 2.85 -0.64 -15.75
C LYS A 100 3.42 -1.95 -16.28
N GLU A 101 2.55 -2.91 -16.58
CA GLU A 101 2.90 -4.10 -17.35
C GLU A 101 3.12 -3.72 -18.83
N LYS A 102 4.15 -4.33 -19.43
CA LYS A 102 4.54 -4.24 -20.84
C LYS A 102 4.46 -5.63 -21.45
N GLU A 103 4.76 -5.70 -22.74
CA GLU A 103 4.89 -6.97 -23.45
C GLU A 103 5.90 -7.91 -22.75
N ASN A 104 5.73 -9.22 -22.93
CA ASN A 104 6.63 -10.24 -22.39
C ASN A 104 6.84 -10.17 -20.87
N ARG A 105 5.81 -9.77 -20.10
CA ARG A 105 5.83 -9.68 -18.62
C ARG A 105 6.91 -8.73 -18.07
N TYR A 106 7.26 -7.70 -18.84
CA TYR A 106 8.09 -6.61 -18.34
C TYR A 106 7.25 -5.65 -17.49
N PHE A 107 7.85 -5.10 -16.43
CA PHE A 107 7.22 -4.10 -15.59
C PHE A 107 8.04 -2.83 -15.55
N GLU A 108 7.35 -1.69 -15.56
CA GLU A 108 7.93 -0.35 -15.51
C GLU A 108 7.35 0.43 -14.32
N ILE A 109 8.17 1.26 -13.68
CA ILE A 109 7.72 2.19 -12.65
C ILE A 109 6.95 3.38 -13.24
N ASN A 110 5.76 3.63 -12.71
CA ASN A 110 4.91 4.76 -13.11
C ASN A 110 4.82 5.83 -12.00
N LYS A 111 4.02 6.89 -12.21
CA LYS A 111 3.94 8.01 -11.25
C LYS A 111 3.56 7.55 -9.82
N PRO A 112 2.49 6.76 -9.58
CA PRO A 112 2.21 6.21 -8.26
C PRO A 112 3.33 5.31 -7.72
N GLY A 113 3.88 4.41 -8.54
CA GLY A 113 4.93 3.47 -8.12
C GLY A 113 6.18 4.17 -7.59
N LYS A 114 6.53 5.37 -8.08
CA LYS A 114 7.67 6.17 -7.59
C LYS A 114 7.59 6.53 -6.11
N PHE A 115 6.39 6.61 -5.55
CA PHE A 115 6.16 6.87 -4.13
C PHE A 115 6.41 5.65 -3.23
N LEU A 116 6.61 4.46 -3.80
CA LEU A 116 6.97 3.25 -3.05
C LEU A 116 8.48 3.09 -2.84
N ARG A 117 9.33 3.93 -3.45
CA ARG A 117 10.79 3.86 -3.30
C ARG A 117 11.23 4.14 -1.87
N TYR A 118 12.26 3.45 -1.41
CA TYR A 118 12.91 3.80 -0.14
C TYR A 118 13.60 5.15 -0.19
N ASN A 119 13.64 5.85 0.95
CA ASN A 119 14.49 7.01 1.22
C ASN A 119 14.30 8.23 0.28
N ALA A 120 13.20 8.30 -0.46
CA ALA A 120 12.81 9.54 -1.15
C ALA A 120 12.09 10.46 -0.15
N ALA A 121 12.44 11.74 -0.12
CA ALA A 121 11.80 12.73 0.78
C ALA A 121 10.27 12.85 0.61
N ASP A 122 9.75 12.34 -0.50
CA ASP A 122 8.34 12.29 -0.88
C ASP A 122 7.76 10.87 -0.80
N SER A 123 8.47 9.88 -0.24
CA SER A 123 8.05 8.48 -0.22
C SER A 123 6.84 8.22 0.70
N MET A 124 5.85 7.48 0.18
CA MET A 124 4.80 6.83 0.96
C MET A 124 5.20 5.39 1.38
N GLY A 125 6.35 4.90 0.90
CA GLY A 125 6.82 3.53 1.14
C GLY A 125 6.98 3.21 2.62
N THR A 126 7.51 4.13 3.43
CA THR A 126 7.60 3.89 4.89
C THR A 126 6.22 3.75 5.52
N PHE A 127 5.30 4.67 5.22
CA PHE A 127 3.94 4.63 5.74
C PHE A 127 3.26 3.30 5.38
N ILE A 128 3.29 2.92 4.10
CA ILE A 128 2.70 1.67 3.60
C ILE A 128 3.30 0.45 4.32
N ARG A 129 4.61 0.44 4.54
CA ARG A 129 5.28 -0.66 5.25
C ARG A 129 4.86 -0.76 6.70
N VAL A 130 4.76 0.35 7.42
CA VAL A 130 4.30 0.37 8.82
C VAL A 130 2.90 -0.22 8.92
N PHE A 131 1.96 0.25 8.11
CA PHE A 131 0.56 -0.18 8.19
C PHE A 131 0.30 -1.59 7.69
N GLY A 132 1.19 -2.15 6.87
CA GLY A 132 1.13 -3.55 6.47
C GLY A 132 1.92 -4.51 7.36
N GLN A 133 2.70 -4.01 8.33
CA GLN A 133 3.46 -4.88 9.23
C GLN A 133 2.55 -5.87 9.97
N PRO A 134 2.94 -7.14 10.12
CA PRO A 134 2.11 -8.15 10.80
C PRO A 134 1.68 -7.74 12.21
N TRP A 135 2.56 -7.06 12.95
CA TRP A 135 2.27 -6.62 14.32
C TRP A 135 1.25 -5.48 14.38
N LEU A 136 1.16 -4.62 13.38
CA LEU A 136 0.09 -3.62 13.36
C LEU A 136 -1.19 -4.22 12.77
N PHE A 137 -1.05 -5.02 11.72
CA PHE A 137 -2.18 -5.61 11.01
C PHE A 137 -2.96 -6.65 11.84
N VAL A 138 -2.31 -7.35 12.78
CA VAL A 138 -2.99 -8.33 13.64
C VAL A 138 -4.10 -7.72 14.50
N ALA A 139 -4.04 -6.40 14.77
CA ALA A 139 -5.08 -5.72 15.54
C ALA A 139 -6.47 -5.83 14.89
N TRP A 140 -6.53 -5.92 13.56
CA TRP A 140 -7.79 -6.13 12.82
C TRP A 140 -8.48 -7.47 13.16
N ASN A 141 -7.74 -8.46 13.65
CA ASN A 141 -8.30 -9.76 14.05
C ASN A 141 -8.94 -9.74 15.45
N ASP A 142 -8.70 -8.71 16.25
CA ASP A 142 -9.22 -8.56 17.63
C ASP A 142 -10.36 -7.55 17.72
N PHE A 143 -10.94 -7.20 16.56
CA PHE A 143 -11.93 -6.14 16.41
C PHE A 143 -13.15 -6.33 17.32
N GLU A 144 -13.64 -7.57 17.46
CA GLU A 144 -14.77 -7.88 18.33
C GLU A 144 -14.49 -7.54 19.80
N ARG A 145 -13.33 -7.92 20.33
CA ARG A 145 -12.93 -7.64 21.71
C ARG A 145 -12.73 -6.14 21.90
N THR A 146 -12.02 -5.51 20.97
CA THR A 146 -11.77 -4.06 20.95
C THR A 146 -13.07 -3.26 21.01
N VAL A 147 -14.07 -3.61 20.17
CA VAL A 147 -15.37 -2.92 20.18
C VAL A 147 -16.16 -3.19 21.46
N LYS A 148 -16.04 -4.39 22.04
CA LYS A 148 -16.77 -4.77 23.27
C LYS A 148 -16.26 -4.04 24.52
N ASN A 149 -14.95 -3.84 24.64
CA ASN A 149 -14.35 -3.32 25.88
C ASN A 149 -13.68 -1.95 25.73
N GLY A 150 -13.50 -1.45 24.50
CA GLY A 150 -12.85 -0.17 24.21
C GLY A 150 -11.32 -0.18 24.23
N ASN A 151 -10.71 -1.31 24.59
CA ASN A 151 -9.25 -1.47 24.66
C ASN A 151 -8.69 -1.90 23.31
N ASP A 152 -7.50 -1.42 22.96
CA ASP A 152 -6.82 -1.86 21.73
C ASP A 152 -6.29 -3.31 21.81
N TYR A 153 -5.85 -3.85 20.67
CA TYR A 153 -5.28 -5.20 20.59
C TYR A 153 -4.16 -5.45 21.60
N TYR A 154 -3.29 -4.47 21.82
CA TYR A 154 -2.13 -4.63 22.70
C TYR A 154 -2.54 -4.59 24.16
N GLU A 155 -3.46 -3.71 24.53
CA GLU A 155 -4.02 -3.70 25.88
C GLU A 155 -4.72 -5.03 26.18
N ASN A 156 -5.47 -5.56 25.22
CA ASN A 156 -6.19 -6.83 25.32
C ASN A 156 -5.30 -8.07 25.46
N ASN A 157 -4.07 -8.05 24.93
CA ASN A 157 -3.22 -9.25 24.84
C ASN A 157 -1.91 -9.14 25.64
N TYR A 158 -1.46 -7.93 25.97
CA TYR A 158 -0.22 -7.65 26.66
C TYR A 158 -0.38 -6.73 27.88
N GLY A 159 -1.57 -6.15 28.11
CA GLY A 159 -1.83 -5.26 29.25
C GLY A 159 -1.15 -3.89 29.14
N GLU A 160 -0.70 -3.51 27.95
CA GLU A 160 -0.02 -2.25 27.65
C GLU A 160 -0.43 -1.76 26.26
N ASN A 161 -0.34 -0.46 26.00
CA ASN A 161 -0.68 0.09 24.67
C ASN A 161 0.40 -0.26 23.62
N LEU A 162 0.04 -0.08 22.34
CA LEU A 162 0.93 -0.33 21.19
C LEU A 162 2.32 0.34 21.33
N PHE A 163 2.38 1.58 21.80
CA PHE A 163 3.63 2.35 21.85
C PHE A 163 4.58 1.83 22.94
N ASP A 164 4.04 1.48 24.10
CA ASP A 164 4.80 0.87 25.19
C ASP A 164 5.35 -0.49 24.77
N TRP A 165 4.51 -1.33 24.15
CA TRP A 165 4.95 -2.60 23.59
C TRP A 165 6.02 -2.43 22.51
N LEU A 166 5.88 -1.45 21.61
CA LEU A 166 6.87 -1.14 20.57
C LEU A 166 8.19 -0.65 21.15
N SER A 167 8.17 0.08 22.26
CA SER A 167 9.38 0.55 22.94
C SER A 167 10.27 -0.61 23.39
N LYS A 168 9.64 -1.72 23.79
CA LYS A 168 10.28 -3.00 24.19
C LYS A 168 10.69 -3.87 22.99
N ASN A 169 10.29 -3.50 21.77
CA ASN A 169 10.53 -4.24 20.53
C ASN A 169 11.32 -3.41 19.50
N PRO A 170 12.62 -3.14 19.74
CA PRO A 170 13.40 -2.18 18.95
C PRO A 170 13.54 -2.55 17.47
N ARG A 171 13.55 -3.85 17.14
CA ARG A 171 13.55 -4.33 15.74
C ARG A 171 12.31 -3.89 14.95
N ARG A 172 11.17 -3.70 15.63
CA ARG A 172 9.89 -3.26 15.03
C ARG A 172 9.77 -1.74 15.04
N LYS A 173 10.27 -1.10 16.11
CA LYS A 173 10.33 0.37 16.24
C LYS A 173 11.06 1.06 15.08
N LYS A 174 12.05 0.39 14.45
CA LYS A 174 12.79 0.93 13.28
C LYS A 174 11.92 1.33 12.09
N TYR A 175 10.70 0.77 11.98
CA TYR A 175 9.77 1.11 10.90
C TYR A 175 9.11 2.47 11.13
N LEU A 176 8.99 2.93 12.39
CA LEU A 176 8.39 4.22 12.74
C LEU A 176 9.37 5.39 12.70
N THR A 177 10.67 5.14 12.94
CA THR A 177 11.70 6.19 12.95
C THR A 177 12.24 6.57 11.57
N ARG A 178 11.78 5.90 10.51
CA ARG A 178 12.16 6.17 9.11
C ARG A 178 11.03 6.84 8.31
N ALA A 179 9.98 7.30 8.99
CA ALA A 179 8.79 7.95 8.41
C ALA A 179 8.98 9.47 8.37
#